data_AF-A0A486XL46-F1
#
_entry.id   AF-A0A486XL46-F1
#
_cell.length_a   1.000
_cell.length_b   1.000
_cell.length_c   1.000
_cell.angle_alpha   90.00
_cell.angle_beta   90.00
_cell.angle_gamma   90.00
#
_symmetry.space_group_name_H-M   'P 1'
#
loop_
_entity.id
_entity.type
_entity.pdbx_description
1 polymer ?
#
loop_
_entity_poly.entity_id
_entity_poly.type
_entity_poly.pdbx_seq_one_letter_code
_entity_poly.pdbx_strand_id
1 'polypeptide(L)'
;MFKTRLTCSALLAMLGLPFSALAQFDQCDIDTPAAVYGAQTWLELGHPLNMTIERLGRLQDSAGAKLIAVAYQGWQRGKTEQQISNEVAALCKTFSTDDLLADIVDSPWPALRTVCGDASESVLNAMNDSGSTSAATVLFQFKGEEPAPNLLPLAEQAVALKRQNTADTQILEQLYSSCAAKNSAEKTALGREFYVE
;
A
#
# COMPACT_ATOMS: atom_id res chain seq x y z
N MET A 1 55.19 -56.43 5.71
CA MET A 1 53.98 -57.02 6.33
C MET A 1 52.94 -55.91 6.53
N PHE A 2 51.70 -56.19 6.15
CA PHE A 2 50.51 -55.32 6.08
C PHE A 2 50.14 -54.57 7.39
N LYS A 3 49.69 -53.30 7.32
CA LYS A 3 48.25 -52.90 7.26
C LYS A 3 48.04 -51.37 7.27
N THR A 4 47.04 -50.97 6.50
CA THR A 4 46.42 -49.67 6.18
C THR A 4 45.77 -48.95 7.37
N ARG A 5 45.75 -47.59 7.33
CA ARG A 5 44.52 -46.77 7.45
C ARG A 5 44.68 -45.43 6.70
N LEU A 6 43.89 -45.27 5.63
CA LEU A 6 43.51 -43.98 5.07
C LEU A 6 42.70 -43.20 6.12
N THR A 7 42.98 -41.90 6.26
CA THR A 7 41.92 -40.94 6.61
C THR A 7 41.97 -39.79 5.60
N CYS A 8 40.82 -39.65 4.95
CA CYS A 8 40.43 -38.64 4.00
C CYS A 8 40.36 -37.27 4.70
N SER A 9 40.85 -36.22 4.05
CA SER A 9 40.30 -34.85 4.04
C SER A 9 41.38 -33.85 3.60
N ALA A 10 41.83 -33.99 2.35
CA ALA A 10 42.21 -32.83 1.57
C ALA A 10 40.92 -32.32 0.90
N LEU A 11 40.38 -31.19 1.37
CA LEU A 11 39.41 -30.29 0.67
C LEU A 11 38.58 -29.51 1.72
N LEU A 12 39.14 -28.45 2.28
CA LEU A 12 38.33 -27.37 2.89
C LEU A 12 39.15 -26.08 3.11
N ALA A 13 40.02 -25.76 2.13
CA ALA A 13 40.82 -24.52 2.14
C ALA A 13 40.35 -23.49 1.08
N MET A 14 39.23 -23.71 0.39
CA MET A 14 38.66 -22.76 -0.56
C MET A 14 37.15 -22.94 -0.60
N LEU A 15 36.41 -22.25 0.26
CA LEU A 15 34.97 -21.94 0.13
C LEU A 15 34.58 -21.10 1.37
N GLY A 16 35.03 -19.86 1.37
CA GLY A 16 34.69 -18.87 2.39
C GLY A 16 34.76 -17.47 1.82
N LEU A 17 34.44 -17.33 0.52
CA LEU A 17 34.06 -16.02 0.00
C LEU A 17 32.70 -15.70 0.63
N PRO A 18 32.55 -14.56 1.31
CA PRO A 18 31.27 -14.18 1.84
C PRO A 18 30.31 -14.05 0.64
N PHE A 19 29.30 -14.92 0.60
CA PHE A 19 28.08 -14.64 -0.15
C PHE A 19 27.39 -13.45 0.52
N SER A 20 27.94 -12.26 0.30
CA SER A 20 27.35 -10.97 0.68
C SER A 20 27.20 -10.14 -0.58
N ALA A 21 26.47 -10.72 -1.54
CA ALA A 21 25.92 -10.01 -2.69
C ALA A 21 24.46 -10.41 -2.83
N LEU A 22 23.70 -10.28 -1.74
CA LEU A 22 22.29 -9.97 -1.87
C LEU A 22 22.25 -8.51 -2.30
N ALA A 23 21.73 -8.23 -3.48
CA ALA A 23 21.48 -6.85 -3.91
C ALA A 23 20.62 -6.18 -2.82
N GLN A 24 21.24 -5.32 -2.02
CA GLN A 24 20.50 -4.33 -1.23
C GLN A 24 19.81 -3.46 -2.28
N PHE A 25 18.50 -3.63 -2.44
CA PHE A 25 17.69 -2.65 -3.14
C PHE A 25 17.90 -1.32 -2.43
N ASP A 26 18.27 -0.27 -3.18
CA ASP A 26 18.35 1.07 -2.61
C ASP A 26 16.93 1.44 -2.19
N GLN A 27 16.73 1.73 -0.91
CA GLN A 27 15.43 2.11 -0.35
C GLN A 27 14.84 3.31 -1.12
N CYS A 28 15.70 4.15 -1.71
CA CYS A 28 15.28 5.26 -2.56
C CYS A 28 14.66 4.87 -3.90
N ASP A 29 14.98 3.69 -4.43
CA ASP A 29 14.32 3.16 -5.64
C ASP A 29 12.86 2.79 -5.37
N ILE A 30 12.48 2.64 -4.09
CA ILE A 30 11.11 2.36 -3.65
C ILE A 30 10.41 3.66 -3.25
N ASP A 31 11.02 4.46 -2.38
CA ASP A 31 10.36 5.62 -1.78
C ASP A 31 10.19 6.79 -2.76
N THR A 32 11.09 6.93 -3.74
CA THR A 32 10.99 7.99 -4.76
C THR A 32 9.74 7.86 -5.62
N PRO A 33 9.51 6.74 -6.35
CA PRO A 33 8.31 6.60 -7.16
C PRO A 33 7.04 6.63 -6.30
N ALA A 34 7.06 6.07 -5.09
CA ALA A 34 5.92 6.10 -4.18
C ALA A 34 5.51 7.53 -3.79
N ALA A 35 6.49 8.39 -3.46
CA ALA A 35 6.23 9.79 -3.14
C ALA A 35 5.74 10.58 -4.37
N VAL A 36 6.36 10.38 -5.54
CA VAL A 36 6.05 11.11 -6.79
C VAL A 36 4.63 10.81 -7.26
N TYR A 37 4.31 9.53 -7.48
CA TYR A 37 2.99 9.13 -7.95
C TYR A 37 1.91 9.27 -6.88
N GLY A 38 2.25 8.95 -5.62
CA GLY A 38 1.36 9.13 -4.49
C GLY A 38 0.90 10.58 -4.37
N ALA A 39 1.84 11.52 -4.36
CA ALA A 39 1.52 12.94 -4.26
C ALA A 39 0.71 13.46 -5.45
N GLN A 40 1.01 13.00 -6.67
CA GLN A 40 0.29 13.40 -7.88
C GLN A 40 -1.20 13.10 -7.76
N THR A 41 -1.54 11.84 -7.48
CA THR A 41 -2.95 11.42 -7.44
C THR A 41 -3.71 12.13 -6.34
N TRP A 42 -3.15 12.25 -5.14
CA TRP A 42 -3.84 12.95 -4.05
C TRP A 42 -4.01 14.45 -4.33
N LEU A 43 -3.07 15.06 -5.06
CA LEU A 43 -3.22 16.44 -5.51
C LEU A 43 -4.31 16.59 -6.59
N GLU A 44 -4.38 15.68 -7.56
CA GLU A 44 -5.42 15.66 -8.62
C GLU A 44 -6.82 15.49 -8.03
N LEU A 45 -6.93 14.73 -6.95
CA LEU A 45 -8.16 14.58 -6.15
C LEU A 45 -8.48 15.81 -5.27
N GLY A 46 -7.63 16.84 -5.27
CA GLY A 46 -7.86 18.10 -4.56
C GLY A 46 -7.51 18.07 -3.07
N HIS A 47 -6.78 17.07 -2.59
CA HIS A 47 -6.45 16.95 -1.17
C HIS A 47 -5.20 17.75 -0.78
N PRO A 48 -5.16 18.34 0.43
CA PRO A 48 -4.03 19.12 0.93
C PRO A 48 -2.83 18.24 1.34
N LEU A 49 -1.63 18.81 1.34
CA LEU A 49 -0.36 18.10 1.59
C LEU A 49 -0.33 17.30 2.90
N ASN A 50 -0.82 17.85 4.01
CA ASN A 50 -0.84 17.16 5.30
C ASN A 50 -1.65 15.85 5.22
N MET A 51 -2.81 15.90 4.56
CA MET A 51 -3.64 14.73 4.31
C MET A 51 -2.94 13.76 3.35
N THR A 52 -2.27 14.25 2.30
CA THR A 52 -1.48 13.40 1.39
C THR A 52 -0.37 12.63 2.12
N ILE A 53 0.34 13.28 3.05
CA ILE A 53 1.40 12.66 3.85
C ILE A 53 0.85 11.51 4.71
N GLU A 54 -0.22 11.79 5.47
CA GLU A 54 -0.91 10.79 6.29
C GLU A 54 -1.44 9.63 5.44
N ARG A 55 -2.03 9.95 4.28
CA ARG A 55 -2.62 8.97 3.37
C ARG A 55 -1.61 8.13 2.59
N LEU A 56 -0.34 8.52 2.62
CA LEU A 56 0.77 7.72 2.12
C LEU A 56 1.52 7.01 3.27
N GLY A 57 0.90 6.95 4.45
CA GLY A 57 1.35 6.14 5.59
C GLY A 57 2.61 6.69 6.28
N ARG A 58 2.84 8.00 6.21
CA ARG A 58 4.02 8.65 6.79
C ARG A 58 3.63 9.56 7.96
N LEU A 59 4.47 9.58 8.99
CA LEU A 59 4.36 10.59 10.05
C LEU A 59 4.63 11.99 9.51
N GLN A 60 3.93 12.99 10.03
CA GLN A 60 4.30 14.38 9.79
C GLN A 60 5.75 14.59 10.25
N ASP A 61 6.54 15.34 9.48
CA ASP A 61 7.98 15.62 9.68
C ASP A 61 8.98 14.47 9.39
N SER A 62 8.48 13.29 9.03
CA SER A 62 9.32 12.15 8.65
C SER A 62 10.19 12.35 7.42
N ALA A 63 11.20 11.50 7.26
CA ALA A 63 11.97 11.42 6.01
C ALA A 63 11.03 11.17 4.81
N GLY A 64 10.11 10.20 4.92
CA GLY A 64 9.11 9.91 3.88
C GLY A 64 8.14 11.08 3.61
N ALA A 65 7.70 11.80 4.63
CA ALA A 65 6.85 12.99 4.47
C ALA A 65 7.55 14.12 3.72
N LYS A 66 8.86 14.30 3.94
CA LYS A 66 9.66 15.30 3.20
C LYS A 66 9.77 14.95 1.72
N LEU A 67 9.90 13.67 1.37
CA LEU A 67 9.86 13.20 -0.01
C LEU A 67 8.51 13.53 -0.67
N ILE A 68 7.40 13.23 0.02
CA ILE A 68 6.04 13.53 -0.44
C ILE A 68 5.83 15.03 -0.61
N ALA A 69 6.31 15.85 0.33
CA ALA A 69 6.19 17.30 0.27
C ALA A 69 6.92 17.90 -0.93
N VAL A 70 8.12 17.41 -1.26
CA VAL A 70 8.84 17.83 -2.46
C VAL A 70 8.06 17.43 -3.72
N ALA A 71 7.56 16.20 -3.78
CA ALA A 71 6.76 15.73 -4.90
C ALA A 71 5.50 16.58 -5.13
N TYR A 72 4.72 16.77 -4.07
CA TYR A 72 3.47 17.52 -4.07
C TYR A 72 3.67 18.98 -4.51
N GLN A 73 4.68 19.66 -3.97
CA GLN A 73 5.02 21.03 -4.38
C GLN A 73 5.51 21.10 -5.84
N GLY A 74 6.22 20.07 -6.31
CA GLY A 74 6.64 19.95 -7.70
C GLY A 74 5.44 19.93 -8.65
N TRP A 75 4.46 19.09 -8.34
CA TRP A 75 3.21 19.00 -9.11
C TRP A 75 2.40 20.29 -9.08
N GLN A 76 2.24 20.93 -7.93
CA GLN A 76 1.54 22.23 -7.81
C GLN A 76 2.20 23.33 -8.65
N ARG A 77 3.51 23.26 -8.86
CA ARG A 77 4.27 24.22 -9.67
C ARG A 77 4.31 23.86 -11.15
N GLY A 78 3.64 22.79 -11.57
CA GLY A 78 3.60 22.34 -12.97
C GLY A 78 4.95 21.81 -13.48
N LYS A 79 5.80 21.26 -12.60
CA LYS A 79 7.03 20.58 -13.03
C LYS A 79 6.70 19.28 -13.74
N THR A 80 7.62 18.79 -14.57
CA THR A 80 7.48 17.47 -15.19
C THR A 80 7.78 16.36 -14.18
N GLU A 81 7.17 15.19 -14.36
CA GLU A 81 7.42 14.00 -13.53
C GLU A 81 8.92 13.72 -13.37
N GLN A 82 9.69 13.78 -14.46
CA GLN A 82 11.14 13.54 -14.43
C GLN A 82 11.89 14.54 -13.53
N GLN A 83 11.50 15.83 -13.57
CA GLN A 83 12.11 16.84 -12.71
C GLN A 83 11.81 16.56 -11.23
N ILE A 84 10.57 16.17 -10.93
CA ILE A 84 10.12 15.85 -9.58
C ILE A 84 10.84 14.59 -9.07
N SER A 85 10.88 13.52 -9.87
CA SER A 85 11.59 12.28 -9.55
C SER A 85 13.08 12.51 -9.28
N ASN A 86 13.74 13.37 -10.04
CA ASN A 86 15.14 13.71 -9.81
C ASN A 86 15.34 14.47 -8.47
N GLU A 87 14.46 15.41 -8.14
CA GLU A 87 14.52 16.17 -6.88
C GLU A 87 14.23 15.29 -5.66
N VAL A 88 13.23 14.41 -5.77
CA VAL A 88 12.88 13.45 -4.71
C VAL A 88 14.00 12.42 -4.52
N ALA A 89 14.56 11.87 -5.59
CA ALA A 89 15.69 10.93 -5.51
C ALA A 89 16.93 11.58 -4.87
N ALA A 90 17.22 12.85 -5.22
CA ALA A 90 18.32 13.58 -4.63
C ALA A 90 18.12 13.80 -3.12
N LEU A 91 16.90 14.15 -2.70
CA LEU A 91 16.56 14.28 -1.29
C LEU A 91 16.62 12.93 -0.56
N CYS A 92 16.10 11.85 -1.18
CA CYS A 92 16.07 10.53 -0.58
C CYS A 92 17.47 10.04 -0.20
N LYS A 93 18.47 10.26 -1.07
CA LYS A 93 19.87 9.89 -0.83
C LYS A 93 20.53 10.61 0.35
N THR A 94 19.89 11.64 0.92
CA THR A 94 20.37 12.32 2.13
C THR A 94 19.92 11.64 3.42
N PHE A 95 18.96 10.72 3.35
CA PHE A 95 18.46 9.95 4.48
C PHE A 95 19.13 8.58 4.56
N SER A 96 19.28 8.06 5.77
CA SER A 96 19.63 6.65 5.95
C SER A 96 18.40 5.78 5.68
N THR A 97 18.62 4.50 5.36
CA THR A 97 17.54 3.51 5.27
C THR A 97 16.73 3.45 6.56
N ASP A 98 17.39 3.54 7.72
CA ASP A 98 16.72 3.53 9.01
C ASP A 98 15.81 4.75 9.18
N ASP A 99 16.23 5.95 8.74
CA ASP A 99 15.38 7.15 8.78
C ASP A 99 14.14 7.01 7.88
N LEU A 100 14.28 6.39 6.70
CA LEU A 100 13.17 6.17 5.77
C LEU A 100 12.16 5.14 6.28
N LEU A 101 12.61 4.21 7.12
CA LEU A 101 11.78 3.14 7.68
C LEU A 101 11.22 3.47 9.07
N ALA A 102 11.93 4.28 9.87
CA ALA A 102 11.55 4.66 11.24
C ALA A 102 10.18 5.35 11.33
N ASP A 103 9.74 5.90 10.21
CA ASP A 103 8.58 6.76 10.11
C ASP A 103 7.39 6.16 9.35
N ILE A 104 7.49 4.87 9.02
CA ILE A 104 6.34 4.08 8.59
C ILE A 104 5.46 3.94 9.84
N VAL A 105 4.28 4.55 9.80
CA VAL A 105 3.31 4.36 10.88
C VAL A 105 2.94 2.88 10.83
N ASP A 106 3.27 2.11 11.88
CA ASP A 106 2.91 0.69 12.06
C ASP A 106 1.38 0.46 12.16
N SER A 107 0.61 1.53 11.96
CA SER A 107 -0.83 1.54 11.80
C SER A 107 -1.28 2.78 11.01
N PRO A 108 -1.18 2.80 9.67
CA PRO A 108 -1.71 3.90 8.88
C PRO A 108 -3.17 3.56 8.54
N TRP A 109 -4.10 3.87 9.44
CA TRP A 109 -5.53 3.56 9.24
C TRP A 109 -6.37 4.76 8.81
N PRO A 110 -6.97 4.67 7.62
CA PRO A 110 -6.32 4.29 6.37
C PRO A 110 -5.73 5.55 5.73
N ALA A 111 -4.51 5.49 5.22
CA ALA A 111 -4.52 5.05 3.84
C ALA A 111 -3.22 4.36 3.51
N LEU A 112 -3.44 3.23 2.88
CA LEU A 112 -2.77 2.99 1.64
C LEU A 112 -3.91 2.94 0.61
N ARG A 113 -3.59 3.28 -0.63
CA ARG A 113 -4.13 2.52 -1.76
C ARG A 113 -3.76 1.05 -1.56
N THR A 114 -4.45 0.42 -0.63
CA THR A 114 -4.53 -1.00 -0.42
C THR A 114 -5.90 -1.37 -0.93
N VAL A 115 -5.97 -2.51 -1.59
CA VAL A 115 -7.23 -3.14 -1.98
C VAL A 115 -8.31 -3.04 -0.89
N CYS A 116 -7.95 -3.16 0.39
CA CYS A 116 -8.92 -3.10 1.48
C CYS A 116 -9.47 -1.70 1.77
N GLY A 117 -8.65 -0.66 1.63
CA GLY A 117 -9.11 0.73 1.76
C GLY A 117 -10.04 1.09 0.61
N ASP A 118 -9.55 0.88 -0.62
CA ASP A 118 -10.26 1.25 -1.84
C ASP A 118 -11.58 0.45 -1.99
N ALA A 119 -11.57 -0.86 -1.69
CA ALA A 119 -12.78 -1.67 -1.73
C ALA A 119 -13.81 -1.25 -0.67
N SER A 120 -13.36 -0.89 0.55
CA SER A 120 -14.29 -0.49 1.62
C SER A 120 -14.95 0.86 1.34
N GLU A 121 -14.17 1.81 0.82
CA GLU A 121 -14.68 3.14 0.44
C GLU A 121 -15.64 3.05 -0.75
N SER A 122 -15.27 2.34 -1.81
CA SER A 122 -16.14 2.17 -2.99
C SER A 122 -17.44 1.43 -2.65
N VAL A 123 -17.39 0.40 -1.81
CA VAL A 123 -18.60 -0.31 -1.35
C VAL A 123 -19.51 0.60 -0.54
N LEU A 124 -18.95 1.42 0.37
CA LEU A 124 -19.73 2.36 1.17
C LEU A 124 -20.37 3.47 0.30
N ASN A 125 -19.61 4.01 -0.65
CA ASN A 125 -20.09 5.02 -1.59
C ASN A 125 -21.21 4.45 -2.47
N ALA A 126 -21.02 3.27 -3.07
CA ALA A 126 -22.05 2.59 -3.86
C ALA A 126 -23.31 2.27 -3.05
N MET A 127 -23.17 1.92 -1.76
CA MET A 127 -24.30 1.72 -0.87
C MET A 127 -25.07 3.02 -0.60
N ASN A 128 -24.36 4.11 -0.34
CA ASN A 128 -24.97 5.41 -0.12
C ASN A 128 -25.64 5.96 -1.40
N ASP A 129 -25.00 5.83 -2.55
CA ASP A 129 -25.51 6.29 -3.85
C ASP A 129 -26.73 5.51 -4.30
N SER A 130 -26.74 4.19 -4.10
CA SER A 130 -27.90 3.36 -4.44
C SER A 130 -29.09 3.55 -3.49
N GLY A 131 -28.86 4.13 -2.30
CA GLY A 131 -29.85 4.16 -1.21
C GLY A 131 -30.34 2.77 -0.79
N SER A 132 -29.65 1.70 -1.21
CA SER A 132 -30.11 0.33 -1.11
C SER A 132 -29.44 -0.38 0.06
N THR A 133 -30.24 -1.13 0.81
CA THR A 133 -29.72 -2.07 1.83
C THR A 133 -29.64 -3.49 1.27
N SER A 134 -29.22 -3.67 0.02
CA SER A 134 -29.06 -4.98 -0.63
C SER A 134 -27.65 -5.10 -1.19
N ALA A 135 -26.87 -6.08 -0.71
CA ALA A 135 -25.49 -6.25 -1.14
C ALA A 135 -25.35 -6.47 -2.65
N ALA A 136 -26.29 -7.22 -3.27
CA ALA A 136 -26.33 -7.42 -4.71
C ALA A 136 -26.57 -6.11 -5.48
N THR A 137 -27.41 -5.21 -4.96
CA THR A 137 -27.66 -3.90 -5.57
C THR A 137 -26.46 -2.97 -5.40
N VAL A 138 -25.80 -3.01 -4.24
CA VAL A 138 -24.54 -2.28 -3.99
C VAL A 138 -23.47 -2.71 -4.98
N LEU A 139 -23.29 -4.03 -5.15
CA LEU A 139 -22.32 -4.56 -6.10
C LEU A 139 -22.69 -4.26 -7.54
N PHE A 140 -23.97 -4.33 -7.92
CA PHE A 140 -24.40 -3.95 -9.27
C PHE A 140 -24.12 -2.48 -9.55
N GLN A 141 -24.37 -1.59 -8.58
CA GLN A 141 -24.03 -0.17 -8.70
C GLN A 141 -22.51 0.06 -8.84
N PHE A 142 -21.72 -0.80 -8.21
CA PHE A 142 -20.26 -0.68 -8.17
C PHE A 142 -19.54 -1.31 -9.38
N LYS A 143 -19.93 -2.53 -9.80
CA LYS A 143 -19.26 -3.36 -10.83
C LYS A 143 -20.17 -3.74 -12.01
N GLY A 144 -21.43 -3.29 -12.05
CA GLY A 144 -22.37 -3.65 -13.10
C GLY A 144 -22.77 -5.13 -13.05
N GLU A 145 -22.82 -5.78 -14.21
CA GLU A 145 -23.16 -7.21 -14.32
C GLU A 145 -21.97 -8.14 -14.00
N GLU A 146 -20.78 -7.59 -13.73
CA GLU A 146 -19.60 -8.40 -13.48
C GLU A 146 -19.69 -9.14 -12.14
N PRO A 147 -19.38 -10.45 -12.13
CA PRO A 147 -19.35 -11.20 -10.88
C PRO A 147 -18.21 -10.73 -9.99
N ALA A 148 -18.57 -10.23 -8.81
CA ALA A 148 -17.64 -9.73 -7.79
C ALA A 148 -17.69 -10.54 -6.48
N PRO A 149 -17.30 -11.85 -6.50
CA PRO A 149 -17.42 -12.73 -5.35
C PRO A 149 -16.52 -12.36 -4.16
N ASN A 150 -15.38 -11.70 -4.37
CA ASN A 150 -14.49 -11.28 -3.27
C ASN A 150 -14.96 -9.96 -2.62
N LEU A 151 -15.70 -9.12 -3.34
CA LEU A 151 -16.32 -7.89 -2.84
C LEU A 151 -17.66 -8.15 -2.14
N LEU A 152 -18.36 -9.25 -2.46
CA LEU A 152 -19.64 -9.60 -1.86
C LEU A 152 -19.63 -9.62 -0.32
N PRO A 153 -18.65 -10.25 0.36
CA PRO A 153 -18.60 -10.22 1.82
C PRO A 153 -18.47 -8.80 2.40
N LEU A 154 -17.75 -7.90 1.71
CA LEU A 154 -17.63 -6.50 2.14
C LEU A 154 -18.96 -5.76 1.98
N ALA A 155 -19.66 -5.95 0.85
CA ALA A 155 -20.97 -5.35 0.61
C ALA A 155 -22.04 -5.86 1.59
N GLU A 156 -22.04 -7.16 1.91
CA GLU A 156 -22.93 -7.75 2.90
C GLU A 156 -22.69 -7.17 4.29
N GLN A 157 -21.43 -7.04 4.69
CA GLN A 157 -21.06 -6.43 5.96
C GLN A 157 -21.48 -4.95 6.02
N ALA A 158 -21.26 -4.18 4.95
CA ALA A 158 -21.60 -2.76 4.89
C ALA A 158 -23.10 -2.56 5.08
N VAL A 159 -23.90 -3.33 4.35
CA VAL A 159 -25.36 -3.32 4.44
C VAL A 159 -25.85 -3.75 5.82
N ALA A 160 -25.24 -4.79 6.40
CA ALA A 160 -25.60 -5.24 7.75
C ALA A 160 -25.37 -4.14 8.80
N LEU A 161 -24.24 -3.44 8.73
CA LEU A 161 -23.91 -2.33 9.64
C LEU A 161 -24.82 -1.12 9.41
N LYS A 162 -25.14 -0.79 8.16
CA LYS A 162 -26.09 0.28 7.83
C LYS A 162 -27.49 0.00 8.36
N ARG A 163 -27.97 -1.25 8.27
CA ARG A 163 -29.26 -1.69 8.86
C ARG A 163 -29.28 -1.58 10.39
N GLN A 164 -28.12 -1.64 11.04
CA GLN A 164 -27.98 -1.41 12.48
C GLN A 164 -27.87 0.09 12.82
N ASN A 165 -28.09 0.98 11.85
CA ASN A 165 -28.01 2.44 12.01
C ASN A 165 -26.60 2.91 12.42
N THR A 166 -25.57 2.16 12.01
CA THR A 166 -24.17 2.50 12.24
C THR A 166 -23.80 3.71 11.38
N ALA A 167 -23.04 4.66 11.92
CA ALA A 167 -22.61 5.84 11.18
C ALA A 167 -21.61 5.44 10.08
N ASP A 168 -21.63 6.12 8.94
CA ASP A 168 -20.80 5.78 7.77
C ASP A 168 -19.30 5.72 8.09
N THR A 169 -18.82 6.59 8.98
CA THR A 169 -17.44 6.57 9.46
C THR A 169 -17.11 5.25 10.21
N GLN A 170 -18.02 4.78 11.06
CA GLN A 170 -17.87 3.51 11.79
C GLN A 170 -18.05 2.29 10.88
N ILE A 171 -18.87 2.40 9.84
CA ILE A 171 -19.00 1.35 8.81
C ILE A 171 -17.65 1.21 8.09
N LEU A 172 -17.07 2.32 7.62
CA LEU A 172 -15.80 2.32 6.91
C LEU A 172 -14.67 1.70 7.75
N GLU A 173 -14.57 2.08 9.02
CA GLU A 173 -13.61 1.52 9.97
C GLU A 173 -13.73 0.00 10.12
N GLN A 174 -14.95 -0.51 10.26
CA GLN A 174 -15.20 -1.94 10.44
C GLN A 174 -14.99 -2.75 9.16
N LEU A 175 -15.37 -2.20 8.00
CA LEU A 175 -15.13 -2.83 6.70
C LEU A 175 -13.66 -2.97 6.40
N TYR A 176 -12.92 -1.87 6.57
CA TYR A 176 -11.49 -1.90 6.36
C TYR A 176 -10.90 -2.92 7.34
N SER A 177 -11.23 -2.89 8.65
CA SER A 177 -10.64 -3.76 9.70
C SER A 177 -10.82 -5.23 9.39
N SER A 178 -12.03 -5.58 8.97
CA SER A 178 -12.39 -6.91 8.49
C SER A 178 -11.54 -7.35 7.30
N CYS A 179 -11.36 -6.49 6.30
CA CYS A 179 -10.54 -6.79 5.13
C CYS A 179 -9.04 -6.89 5.48
N ALA A 180 -8.53 -6.03 6.33
CA ALA A 180 -7.13 -6.02 6.72
C ALA A 180 -6.72 -7.24 7.55
N ALA A 181 -7.66 -7.87 8.27
CA ALA A 181 -7.43 -9.13 8.97
C ALA A 181 -7.30 -10.35 8.03
N LYS A 182 -7.67 -10.22 6.74
CA LYS A 182 -7.52 -11.28 5.74
C LYS A 182 -6.07 -11.60 5.44
N ASN A 183 -5.82 -12.81 4.97
CA ASN A 183 -4.49 -13.22 4.54
C ASN A 183 -4.09 -12.58 3.19
N SER A 184 -2.82 -12.70 2.82
CA SER A 184 -2.27 -12.08 1.60
C SER A 184 -2.92 -12.57 0.30
N ALA A 185 -3.28 -13.86 0.22
CA ALA A 185 -3.90 -14.44 -0.96
C ALA A 185 -5.33 -13.89 -1.17
N GLU A 186 -6.09 -13.75 -0.10
CA GLU A 186 -7.43 -13.16 -0.12
C GLU A 186 -7.41 -11.68 -0.52
N LYS A 187 -6.46 -10.90 0.03
CA LYS A 187 -6.25 -9.50 -0.37
C LYS A 187 -5.86 -9.38 -1.84
N THR A 188 -4.99 -10.27 -2.33
CA THR A 188 -4.60 -10.30 -3.75
C THR A 188 -5.78 -10.67 -4.66
N ALA A 189 -6.63 -11.60 -4.26
CA ALA A 189 -7.84 -11.96 -5.00
C ALA A 189 -8.83 -10.79 -5.07
N LEU A 190 -9.07 -10.12 -3.93
CA LEU A 190 -9.87 -8.90 -3.87
C LEU A 190 -9.29 -7.80 -4.77
N GLY A 191 -7.95 -7.67 -4.83
CA GLY A 191 -7.29 -6.63 -5.62
C GLY A 191 -7.47 -6.86 -7.10
N ARG A 192 -7.35 -8.11 -7.54
CA ARG A 192 -7.64 -8.49 -8.93
C ARG A 192 -9.09 -8.21 -9.32
N GLU A 193 -10.03 -8.45 -8.43
CA GLU A 193 -11.45 -8.21 -8.72
C GLU A 193 -11.80 -6.72 -8.71
N PHE A 194 -11.19 -5.95 -7.82
CA PHE A 194 -11.45 -4.54 -7.63
C PHE A 194 -10.79 -3.66 -8.71
N TYR A 195 -9.55 -3.96 -9.10
CA TYR A 195 -8.77 -3.13 -10.04
C TYR A 195 -8.81 -3.59 -11.49
N VAL A 196 -9.34 -4.79 -11.80
CA VAL A 196 -9.52 -5.22 -13.18
C VAL A 196 -10.92 -4.77 -13.62
N GLU A 197 -10.92 -3.84 -14.58
CA GLU A 197 -12.09 -3.46 -15.40
C GLU A 197 -12.47 -4.54 -16.40
#